data_AF-A0A1V6F5P0-F1
#
_entry.id   AF-A0A1V6F5P0-F1
#
_cell.length_a   1.000
_cell.length_b   1.000
_cell.length_c   1.000
_cell.angle_alpha   90.00
_cell.angle_beta   90.00
_cell.angle_gamma   90.00
#
_symmetry.space_group_name_H-M   'P 1'
#
loop_
_entity.id
_entity.type
_entity.pdbx_description
1 polymer ?
#
loop_
_entity_poly.entity_id
_entity_poly.type
_entity_poly.pdbx_seq_one_letter_code
_entity_poly.pdbx_strand_id
1 'polypeptide(L)'
;MNMQRLSWIGISMCLMLVIAAQSQGDEVSLRFRDDGTFRIVQFADVHWTWGIGDDRKSGRLMRAVLDEEQPDLVVYTGDNITGGALLTYRALRQVTAPCAERNISWAAVFGNHDDEGRADRRKMMELMRNLPGCLASAGPDAVSGVSNYVLAVTSSRKAETPAALLYFFDSLGYMQHQGEKRYNYIQPSQLQWYRNESKRFREAIPEVLLPALAFFHIPLPEYRQAWVSGNALGVSQEEVADSPVNSGLFDVMKEMGDVMGVFVGHDHINDYIGELNGIYLAYGRGTGYSTYGKDGFPRGARVIELLEGKRQFRTWLRLEGGAQEMQLP
;
A
#
# COMPACT_ATOMS: atom_id res chain seq x y z
N MET A 1 67.06 -19.85 -21.18
CA MET A 1 66.37 -19.37 -19.97
C MET A 1 64.94 -19.07 -20.34
N ASN A 2 64.00 -19.79 -19.71
CA ASN A 2 62.60 -19.93 -20.08
C ASN A 2 61.79 -18.63 -19.93
N MET A 3 61.09 -18.24 -21.00
CA MET A 3 59.91 -17.38 -20.94
C MET A 3 58.69 -18.26 -20.60
N GLN A 4 58.18 -18.15 -19.38
CA GLN A 4 56.85 -18.69 -19.04
C GLN A 4 55.78 -17.70 -19.54
N ARG A 5 55.02 -18.10 -20.57
CA ARG A 5 53.70 -17.53 -20.86
C ARG A 5 52.67 -18.32 -20.06
N LEU A 6 52.12 -17.73 -18.99
CA LEU A 6 50.86 -18.20 -18.41
C LEU A 6 49.71 -17.54 -19.17
N SER A 7 48.97 -18.36 -19.91
CA SER A 7 47.65 -18.02 -20.45
C SER A 7 46.64 -17.98 -19.31
N TRP A 8 46.10 -16.80 -19.02
CA TRP A 8 44.91 -16.64 -18.20
C TRP A 8 43.68 -16.89 -19.07
N ILE A 9 43.05 -18.05 -18.90
CA ILE A 9 41.71 -18.34 -19.43
C ILE A 9 40.74 -17.66 -18.45
N GLY A 10 40.24 -16.49 -18.81
CA GLY A 10 39.13 -15.86 -18.11
C GLY A 10 37.84 -16.61 -18.42
N ILE A 11 37.34 -17.39 -17.46
CA ILE A 11 35.99 -17.95 -17.51
C ILE A 11 35.03 -16.80 -17.24
N SER A 12 34.45 -16.24 -18.31
CA SER A 12 33.35 -15.28 -18.20
C SER A 12 32.09 -16.07 -17.82
N MET A 13 31.71 -15.99 -16.55
CA MET A 13 30.48 -16.59 -16.04
C MET A 13 29.31 -15.68 -16.45
N CYS A 14 28.74 -15.93 -17.63
CA CYS A 14 27.46 -15.34 -18.03
C CYS A 14 26.38 -15.83 -17.07
N LEU A 15 25.99 -14.96 -16.13
CA LEU A 15 24.82 -15.16 -15.29
C LEU A 15 23.58 -15.04 -16.17
N MET A 16 23.02 -16.17 -16.61
CA MET A 16 21.70 -16.17 -17.26
C MET A 16 20.65 -15.87 -16.20
N LEU A 17 20.06 -14.68 -16.26
CA LEU A 17 18.80 -14.37 -15.61
C LEU A 17 17.72 -15.29 -16.19
N VAL A 18 17.27 -16.25 -15.38
CA VAL A 18 16.02 -16.97 -15.66
C VAL A 18 14.89 -16.01 -15.28
N ILE A 19 14.45 -15.19 -16.24
CA ILE A 19 13.16 -14.53 -16.16
C ILE A 19 12.13 -15.62 -16.45
N ALA A 20 11.33 -15.98 -15.45
CA ALA A 20 10.16 -16.79 -15.69
C ALA A 20 9.23 -16.00 -16.62
N ALA A 21 9.13 -16.43 -17.88
CA ALA A 21 8.22 -15.85 -18.85
C ALA A 21 6.79 -16.05 -18.37
N GLN A 22 6.17 -14.99 -17.87
CA GLN A 22 4.71 -14.90 -17.78
C GLN A 22 4.17 -14.42 -19.13
N SER A 23 3.02 -14.98 -19.51
CA SER A 23 2.35 -14.81 -20.80
C SER A 23 2.21 -13.35 -21.24
N GLN A 24 2.45 -13.09 -22.53
CA GLN A 24 2.17 -11.82 -23.22
C GLN A 24 0.68 -11.43 -23.11
N GLY A 25 0.35 -10.66 -22.08
CA GLY A 25 -0.55 -9.51 -22.17
C GLY A 25 0.30 -8.27 -21.90
N ASP A 26 -0.09 -7.09 -22.39
CA ASP A 26 0.64 -5.85 -22.13
C ASP A 26 0.93 -5.74 -20.62
N GLU A 27 2.21 -5.89 -20.24
CA GLU A 27 2.61 -5.85 -18.84
C GLU A 27 2.36 -4.43 -18.35
N VAL A 28 1.38 -4.26 -17.45
CA VAL A 28 1.04 -2.97 -16.88
C VAL A 28 2.27 -2.45 -16.14
N SER A 29 2.99 -1.53 -16.77
CA SER A 29 4.17 -0.92 -16.20
C SER A 29 3.76 0.33 -15.40
N LEU A 30 3.97 0.30 -14.09
CA LEU A 30 3.90 1.51 -13.27
C LEU A 30 5.10 2.39 -13.63
N ARG A 31 4.83 3.59 -14.12
CA ARG A 31 5.85 4.49 -14.64
C ARG A 31 5.54 5.92 -14.26
N PHE A 32 6.56 6.67 -13.84
CA PHE A 32 6.45 8.12 -13.69
C PHE A 32 6.01 8.77 -15.01
N ARG A 33 5.13 9.76 -14.91
CA ARG A 33 4.71 10.60 -16.04
C ARG A 33 5.89 11.39 -16.58
N ASP A 34 5.74 11.93 -17.78
CA ASP A 34 6.77 12.75 -18.44
C ASP A 34 7.10 14.04 -17.65
N ASP A 35 6.18 14.51 -16.80
CA ASP A 35 6.40 15.64 -15.89
C ASP A 35 7.14 15.26 -14.59
N GLY A 36 7.49 13.99 -14.43
CA GLY A 36 8.18 13.44 -13.27
C GLY A 36 7.26 13.17 -12.07
N THR A 37 5.94 13.19 -12.23
CA THR A 37 5.00 12.84 -11.15
C THR A 37 4.50 11.41 -11.28
N PHE A 38 4.15 10.80 -10.15
CA PHE A 38 3.38 9.55 -10.10
C PHE A 38 2.33 9.66 -9.00
N ARG A 39 1.06 9.58 -9.39
CA ARG A 39 -0.08 9.86 -8.52
C ARG A 39 -0.78 8.58 -8.09
N ILE A 40 -0.96 8.45 -6.78
CA ILE A 40 -1.66 7.35 -6.13
C ILE A 40 -2.90 7.92 -5.46
N VAL A 41 -4.06 7.31 -5.69
CA VAL A 41 -5.26 7.52 -4.87
C VAL A 41 -5.39 6.37 -3.89
N GLN A 42 -5.40 6.69 -2.61
CA GLN A 42 -5.62 5.76 -1.51
C GLN A 42 -7.10 5.76 -1.13
N PHE A 43 -7.77 4.62 -1.29
CA PHE A 43 -9.07 4.36 -0.69
C PHE A 43 -8.89 3.50 0.56
N ALA A 44 -9.41 3.98 1.68
CA ALA A 44 -9.32 3.30 2.97
C ALA A 44 -10.73 2.97 3.46
N ASP A 45 -10.90 1.77 4.04
CA ASP A 45 -12.11 1.39 4.79
C ASP A 45 -13.38 1.54 3.95
N VAL A 46 -13.39 0.94 2.76
CA VAL A 46 -14.54 1.03 1.85
C VAL A 46 -15.72 0.21 2.39
N HIS A 47 -15.43 -0.88 3.12
CA HIS A 47 -16.39 -1.77 3.76
C HIS A 47 -17.50 -2.23 2.81
N TRP A 48 -17.15 -2.58 1.57
CA TRP A 48 -18.17 -2.99 0.60
C TRP A 48 -18.91 -4.25 1.06
N THR A 49 -20.23 -4.26 0.95
CA THR A 49 -21.08 -5.40 1.38
C THR A 49 -21.92 -5.96 0.23
N TRP A 50 -23.15 -5.45 0.05
CA TRP A 50 -24.19 -6.03 -0.80
C TRP A 50 -24.34 -5.34 -2.16
N GLY A 51 -23.66 -4.22 -2.40
CA GLY A 51 -23.73 -3.42 -3.63
C GLY A 51 -24.98 -2.54 -3.74
N ILE A 52 -25.65 -2.27 -2.63
CA ILE A 52 -26.85 -1.42 -2.55
C ILE A 52 -26.68 -0.36 -1.46
N GLY A 53 -27.56 0.65 -1.45
CA GLY A 53 -27.55 1.68 -0.40
C GLY A 53 -26.21 2.42 -0.31
N ASP A 54 -25.56 2.29 0.83
CA ASP A 54 -24.31 2.96 1.16
C ASP A 54 -23.14 2.53 0.27
N ASP A 55 -23.09 1.28 -0.18
CA ASP A 55 -22.08 0.85 -1.17
C ASP A 55 -22.19 1.66 -2.47
N ARG A 56 -23.41 2.03 -2.89
CA ARG A 56 -23.60 2.88 -4.08
C ARG A 56 -23.12 4.32 -3.83
N LYS A 57 -23.17 4.82 -2.58
CA LYS A 57 -22.58 6.12 -2.22
C LYS A 57 -21.05 6.04 -2.30
N SER A 58 -20.44 5.02 -1.68
CA SER A 58 -19.00 4.76 -1.77
C SER A 58 -18.54 4.67 -3.22
N GLY A 59 -19.27 3.92 -4.06
CA GLY A 59 -18.98 3.80 -5.48
C GLY A 59 -19.11 5.12 -6.26
N ARG A 60 -20.04 6.01 -5.91
CA ARG A 60 -20.13 7.33 -6.54
C ARG A 60 -18.97 8.24 -6.12
N LEU A 61 -18.63 8.24 -4.83
CA LEU A 61 -17.49 8.99 -4.31
C LEU A 61 -16.19 8.54 -4.97
N MET A 62 -15.90 7.23 -4.99
CA MET A 62 -14.70 6.69 -5.64
C MET A 62 -14.61 7.13 -7.10
N ARG A 63 -15.71 7.02 -7.87
CA ARG A 63 -15.73 7.49 -9.26
C ARG A 63 -15.41 8.97 -9.38
N ALA A 64 -16.04 9.82 -8.58
CA ALA A 64 -15.80 11.26 -8.60
C ALA A 64 -14.34 11.62 -8.25
N VAL A 65 -13.75 10.95 -7.25
CA VAL A 65 -12.33 11.11 -6.91
C VAL A 65 -11.45 10.70 -8.07
N LEU A 66 -11.70 9.55 -8.71
CA LEU A 66 -10.87 9.08 -9.83
C LEU A 66 -11.01 9.98 -11.07
N ASP A 67 -12.20 10.53 -11.33
CA ASP A 67 -12.44 11.45 -12.44
C ASP A 67 -11.69 12.78 -12.23
N GLU A 68 -11.64 13.28 -11.00
CA GLU A 68 -10.95 14.52 -10.64
C GLU A 68 -9.41 14.32 -10.61
N GLU A 69 -8.95 13.31 -9.90
CA GLU A 69 -7.52 13.13 -9.58
C GLU A 69 -6.73 12.44 -10.69
N GLN A 70 -7.40 11.64 -11.53
CA GLN A 70 -6.79 10.89 -12.64
C GLN A 70 -5.47 10.21 -12.21
N PRO A 71 -5.49 9.27 -11.24
CA PRO A 71 -4.28 8.66 -10.71
C PRO A 71 -3.65 7.65 -11.68
N ASP A 72 -2.36 7.39 -11.47
CA ASP A 72 -1.63 6.32 -12.16
C ASP A 72 -1.84 4.95 -11.47
N LEU A 73 -2.16 4.98 -10.16
CA LEU A 73 -2.44 3.81 -9.35
C LEU A 73 -3.51 4.11 -8.29
N VAL A 74 -4.39 3.15 -8.05
CA VAL A 74 -5.23 3.13 -6.84
C VAL A 74 -4.65 2.15 -5.83
N VAL A 75 -4.60 2.54 -4.55
CA VAL A 75 -4.22 1.64 -3.46
C VAL A 75 -5.38 1.52 -2.48
N TYR A 76 -5.84 0.29 -2.26
CA TYR A 76 -6.81 -0.03 -1.22
C TYR A 76 -6.09 -0.48 0.06
N THR A 77 -6.24 0.27 1.15
CA THR A 77 -5.49 0.03 2.42
C THR A 77 -6.25 -0.77 3.46
N GLY A 78 -6.95 -1.83 3.01
CA GLY A 78 -7.65 -2.76 3.87
C GLY A 78 -9.09 -2.38 4.15
N ASP A 79 -9.82 -3.36 4.69
CA ASP A 79 -11.26 -3.33 4.90
C ASP A 79 -11.99 -2.91 3.62
N ASN A 80 -11.52 -3.51 2.52
CA ASN A 80 -12.00 -3.26 1.17
C ASN A 80 -13.44 -3.78 1.05
N ILE A 81 -13.68 -4.94 1.66
CA ILE A 81 -14.99 -5.53 1.86
C ILE A 81 -15.20 -5.83 3.34
N THR A 82 -16.45 -6.02 3.77
CA THR A 82 -16.72 -6.64 5.07
C THR A 82 -16.85 -8.15 4.90
N GLY A 83 -15.92 -8.89 5.52
CA GLY A 83 -15.92 -10.35 5.57
C GLY A 83 -17.22 -10.90 6.16
N GLY A 84 -17.61 -12.09 5.71
CA GLY A 84 -18.88 -12.71 6.06
C GLY A 84 -20.07 -12.28 5.19
N ALA A 85 -19.90 -11.34 4.26
CA ALA A 85 -20.89 -11.10 3.21
C ALA A 85 -21.07 -12.36 2.34
N LEU A 86 -22.32 -12.75 2.06
CA LEU A 86 -22.68 -13.99 1.35
C LEU A 86 -22.09 -14.07 -0.08
N LEU A 87 -21.62 -12.94 -0.63
CA LEU A 87 -21.24 -12.77 -2.04
C LEU A 87 -19.86 -12.09 -2.20
N THR A 88 -18.84 -12.56 -1.48
CA THR A 88 -17.45 -12.05 -1.49
C THR A 88 -16.91 -11.73 -2.89
N TYR A 89 -17.02 -12.66 -3.85
CA TYR A 89 -16.53 -12.41 -5.21
C TYR A 89 -17.24 -11.24 -5.90
N ARG A 90 -18.56 -11.13 -5.71
CA ARG A 90 -19.34 -10.02 -6.25
C ARG A 90 -18.92 -8.70 -5.61
N ALA A 91 -18.69 -8.69 -4.30
CA ALA A 91 -18.22 -7.51 -3.57
C ALA A 91 -16.85 -7.05 -4.08
N LEU A 92 -15.88 -7.97 -4.23
CA LEU A 92 -14.55 -7.67 -4.78
C LEU A 92 -14.63 -7.07 -6.20
N ARG A 93 -15.47 -7.66 -7.08
CA ARG A 93 -15.68 -7.11 -8.42
C ARG A 93 -16.34 -5.72 -8.40
N GLN A 94 -17.23 -5.46 -7.45
CA GLN A 94 -17.96 -4.19 -7.38
C GLN A 94 -17.13 -3.07 -6.76
N VAL A 95 -16.37 -3.35 -5.69
CA VAL A 95 -15.53 -2.35 -5.03
C VAL A 95 -14.40 -1.87 -5.94
N THR A 96 -13.90 -2.75 -6.82
CA THR A 96 -12.85 -2.44 -7.82
C THR A 96 -13.40 -1.97 -9.17
N ALA A 97 -14.72 -1.99 -9.36
CA ALA A 97 -15.36 -1.55 -10.61
C ALA A 97 -14.99 -0.11 -11.01
N PRO A 98 -14.93 0.89 -10.10
CA PRO A 98 -14.53 2.24 -10.48
C PRO A 98 -13.16 2.32 -11.19
N CYS A 99 -12.21 1.49 -10.79
CA CYS A 99 -10.88 1.39 -11.40
C CYS A 99 -10.97 0.71 -12.78
N ALA A 100 -11.66 -0.43 -12.86
CA ALA A 100 -11.84 -1.18 -14.10
C ALA A 100 -12.59 -0.36 -15.18
N GLU A 101 -13.62 0.40 -14.80
CA GLU A 101 -14.37 1.31 -15.68
C GLU A 101 -13.47 2.40 -16.31
N ARG A 102 -12.35 2.73 -15.68
CA ARG A 102 -11.41 3.79 -16.09
C ARG A 102 -10.08 3.25 -16.61
N ASN A 103 -9.91 1.92 -16.68
CA ASN A 103 -8.63 1.27 -16.96
C ASN A 103 -7.50 1.71 -16.03
N ILE A 104 -7.84 2.02 -14.77
CA ILE A 104 -6.85 2.39 -13.74
C ILE A 104 -6.41 1.11 -13.04
N SER A 105 -5.10 0.94 -12.93
CA SER A 105 -4.52 -0.19 -12.20
C SER A 105 -4.62 0.05 -10.71
N TRP A 106 -4.73 -1.02 -9.93
CA TRP A 106 -4.93 -0.94 -8.50
C TRP A 106 -4.20 -2.05 -7.75
N ALA A 107 -3.74 -1.72 -6.54
CA ALA A 107 -3.15 -2.62 -5.58
C ALA A 107 -4.00 -2.63 -4.30
N ALA A 108 -3.86 -3.68 -3.49
CA ALA A 108 -4.63 -3.82 -2.26
C ALA A 108 -3.87 -4.59 -1.18
N VAL A 109 -4.07 -4.17 0.06
CA VAL A 109 -3.75 -4.95 1.27
C VAL A 109 -5.04 -5.34 1.97
N PHE A 110 -4.98 -6.38 2.79
CA PHE A 110 -6.11 -6.80 3.62
C PHE A 110 -6.12 -6.06 4.96
N GLY A 111 -7.33 -5.72 5.42
CA GLY A 111 -7.62 -5.26 6.77
C GLY A 111 -8.23 -6.36 7.63
N ASN A 112 -8.60 -6.04 8.87
CA ASN A 112 -9.11 -7.02 9.82
C ASN A 112 -10.54 -7.51 9.49
N HIS A 113 -11.31 -6.74 8.73
CA HIS A 113 -12.66 -7.13 8.33
C HIS A 113 -12.67 -8.00 7.07
N ASP A 114 -11.67 -7.92 6.18
CA ASP A 114 -11.74 -8.57 4.86
C ASP A 114 -11.95 -10.10 4.94
N ASP A 115 -11.33 -10.78 5.91
CA ASP A 115 -11.39 -12.24 6.10
C ASP A 115 -12.24 -12.68 7.31
N GLU A 116 -13.14 -11.83 7.79
CA GLU A 116 -14.10 -12.24 8.80
C GLU A 116 -15.14 -13.26 8.27
N GLY A 117 -15.77 -13.98 9.21
CA GLY A 117 -16.80 -14.96 8.90
C GLY A 117 -16.26 -16.20 8.18
N ARG A 118 -16.70 -16.42 6.93
CA ARG A 118 -16.29 -17.57 6.09
C ARG A 118 -15.35 -17.16 4.95
N ALA A 119 -14.92 -15.90 4.92
CA ALA A 119 -13.97 -15.43 3.93
C ALA A 119 -12.56 -15.98 4.24
N ASP A 120 -11.73 -16.10 3.20
CA ASP A 120 -10.35 -16.59 3.31
C ASP A 120 -9.42 -15.66 2.54
N ARG A 121 -8.40 -15.09 3.20
CA ARG A 121 -7.48 -14.11 2.59
C ARG A 121 -6.81 -14.65 1.32
N ARG A 122 -6.38 -15.90 1.34
CA ARG A 122 -5.66 -16.51 0.22
C ARG A 122 -6.60 -16.68 -0.97
N LYS A 123 -7.83 -17.15 -0.73
CA LYS A 123 -8.84 -17.26 -1.78
C LYS A 123 -9.26 -15.90 -2.34
N MET A 124 -9.41 -14.90 -1.48
CA MET A 124 -9.70 -13.53 -1.93
C MET A 124 -8.57 -12.97 -2.80
N MET A 125 -7.31 -13.21 -2.44
CA MET A 125 -6.16 -12.81 -3.26
C MET A 125 -6.18 -13.50 -4.64
N GLU A 126 -6.47 -14.80 -4.68
CA GLU A 126 -6.65 -15.51 -5.97
C GLU A 126 -7.76 -14.87 -6.82
N LEU A 127 -8.88 -14.50 -6.21
CA LEU A 127 -9.99 -13.87 -6.93
C LEU A 127 -9.63 -12.46 -7.40
N MET A 128 -9.00 -11.65 -6.54
CA MET A 128 -8.55 -10.29 -6.85
C MET A 128 -7.59 -10.27 -8.03
N ARG A 129 -6.63 -11.19 -8.08
CA ARG A 129 -5.65 -11.30 -9.18
C ARG A 129 -6.28 -11.55 -10.56
N ASN A 130 -7.51 -12.05 -10.61
CA ASN A 130 -8.24 -12.27 -11.86
C ASN A 130 -9.15 -11.10 -12.26
N LEU A 131 -9.16 -10.00 -11.49
CA LEU A 131 -9.94 -8.81 -11.80
C LEU A 131 -9.13 -7.82 -12.66
N PRO A 132 -9.77 -7.06 -13.57
CA PRO A 132 -9.09 -6.09 -14.41
C PRO A 132 -8.31 -5.05 -13.59
N GLY A 133 -7.08 -4.76 -14.03
CA GLY A 133 -6.20 -3.75 -13.43
C GLY A 133 -5.57 -4.17 -12.10
N CYS A 134 -5.77 -5.40 -11.61
CA CYS A 134 -5.19 -5.83 -10.34
C CYS A 134 -3.68 -6.02 -10.43
N LEU A 135 -2.95 -5.35 -9.54
CA LEU A 135 -1.51 -5.49 -9.30
C LEU A 135 -1.22 -6.12 -7.92
N ALA A 136 -2.24 -6.44 -7.13
CA ALA A 136 -2.06 -7.09 -5.85
C ALA A 136 -1.54 -8.53 -6.04
N SER A 137 -0.58 -8.94 -5.22
CA SER A 137 -0.02 -10.29 -5.26
C SER A 137 -0.02 -10.94 -3.87
N ALA A 138 -0.07 -12.28 -3.87
CA ALA A 138 0.32 -13.04 -2.69
C ALA A 138 1.83 -12.90 -2.49
N GLY A 139 2.24 -12.70 -1.24
CA GLY A 139 3.63 -12.77 -0.82
C GLY A 139 4.15 -14.20 -0.72
N PRO A 140 5.43 -14.37 -0.33
CA PRO A 140 6.02 -15.69 -0.14
C PRO A 140 5.29 -16.49 0.94
N ASP A 141 5.08 -17.79 0.73
CA ASP A 141 4.32 -18.65 1.65
C ASP A 141 4.92 -18.74 3.07
N ALA A 142 6.23 -18.49 3.20
CA ALA A 142 6.93 -18.48 4.50
C ALA A 142 6.73 -17.18 5.30
N VAL A 143 6.10 -16.16 4.70
CA VAL A 143 5.85 -14.86 5.34
C VAL A 143 4.42 -14.83 5.87
N SER A 144 4.24 -14.35 7.10
CA SER A 144 2.92 -14.27 7.72
C SER A 144 2.00 -13.31 6.96
N GLY A 145 0.73 -13.71 6.78
CA GLY A 145 -0.23 -12.96 5.97
C GLY A 145 -0.17 -13.31 4.48
N VAL A 146 -0.98 -12.65 3.67
CA VAL A 146 -1.10 -12.91 2.22
C VAL A 146 -0.66 -11.72 1.40
N SER A 147 -1.10 -10.50 1.72
CA SER A 147 -0.82 -9.30 0.92
C SER A 147 0.53 -8.64 1.24
N ASN A 148 1.63 -9.42 1.19
CA ASN A 148 3.01 -8.93 1.36
C ASN A 148 3.75 -8.91 0.04
N TYR A 149 3.90 -7.75 -0.60
CA TYR A 149 4.54 -7.65 -1.92
C TYR A 149 5.12 -6.27 -2.15
N VAL A 150 5.91 -6.13 -3.22
CA VAL A 150 6.53 -4.86 -3.61
C VAL A 150 6.19 -4.56 -5.05
N LEU A 151 5.78 -3.32 -5.32
CA LEU A 151 5.64 -2.79 -6.68
C LEU A 151 6.73 -1.76 -6.93
N ALA A 152 7.39 -1.84 -8.08
CA ALA A 152 8.38 -0.85 -8.51
C ALA A 152 7.71 0.15 -9.48
N VAL A 153 7.92 1.44 -9.23
CA VAL A 153 7.57 2.50 -10.18
C VAL A 153 8.81 2.83 -10.99
N THR A 154 8.70 2.70 -12.31
CA THR A 154 9.82 2.88 -13.25
C THR A 154 9.99 4.33 -13.69
N SER A 155 11.19 4.69 -14.11
CA SER A 155 11.55 6.03 -14.56
C SER A 155 10.73 6.50 -15.77
N SER A 156 10.45 7.81 -15.83
CA SER A 156 9.84 8.44 -17.01
C SER A 156 10.77 8.38 -18.23
N ARG A 157 12.09 8.23 -18.06
CA ARG A 157 13.08 8.31 -19.15
C ARG A 157 13.64 6.98 -19.59
N LYS A 158 13.69 5.99 -18.69
CA LYS A 158 14.24 4.67 -18.95
C LYS A 158 13.24 3.61 -18.50
N ALA A 159 12.59 3.00 -19.48
CA ALA A 159 11.75 1.84 -19.25
C ALA A 159 12.52 0.79 -18.43
N GLU A 160 11.80 0.05 -17.59
CA GLU A 160 12.33 -1.03 -16.74
C GLU A 160 13.34 -0.60 -15.65
N THR A 161 13.71 0.68 -15.55
CA THR A 161 14.57 1.18 -14.46
C THR A 161 13.73 1.61 -13.26
N PRO A 162 13.77 0.93 -12.11
CA PRO A 162 13.06 1.36 -10.91
C PRO A 162 13.54 2.74 -10.43
N ALA A 163 12.58 3.59 -10.06
CA ALA A 163 12.81 4.94 -9.55
C ALA A 163 12.15 5.18 -8.18
N ALA A 164 11.14 4.39 -7.81
CA ALA A 164 10.57 4.35 -6.47
C ALA A 164 10.00 2.95 -6.15
N LEU A 165 9.79 2.65 -4.87
CA LEU A 165 9.21 1.40 -4.40
C LEU A 165 7.93 1.63 -3.61
N LEU A 166 6.96 0.73 -3.76
CA LEU A 166 5.74 0.68 -2.98
C LEU A 166 5.70 -0.67 -2.25
N TYR A 167 5.90 -0.65 -0.94
CA TYR A 167 5.82 -1.83 -0.08
C TYR A 167 4.39 -2.01 0.43
N PHE A 168 3.88 -3.23 0.33
CA PHE A 168 2.56 -3.61 0.82
C PHE A 168 2.76 -4.66 1.91
N PHE A 169 2.17 -4.43 3.09
CA PHE A 169 2.22 -5.37 4.20
C PHE A 169 0.81 -5.82 4.57
N ASP A 170 0.68 -7.09 4.91
CA ASP A 170 -0.52 -7.64 5.52
C ASP A 170 -0.45 -7.43 7.04
N SER A 171 -1.15 -6.43 7.59
CA SER A 171 -1.21 -6.22 9.04
C SER A 171 -2.01 -7.28 9.79
N LEU A 172 -2.46 -8.33 9.08
CA LEU A 172 -3.32 -9.40 9.57
C LEU A 172 -4.67 -8.86 10.03
N GLY A 173 -5.37 -9.59 10.89
CA GLY A 173 -6.62 -9.16 11.49
C GLY A 173 -6.50 -9.10 13.00
N TYR A 174 -6.92 -10.19 13.65
CA TYR A 174 -6.98 -10.27 15.10
C TYR A 174 -6.03 -11.34 15.66
N MET A 175 -5.69 -11.20 16.94
CA MET A 175 -4.98 -12.20 17.73
C MET A 175 -5.60 -12.32 19.13
N GLN A 176 -5.26 -13.40 19.84
CA GLN A 176 -5.50 -13.51 21.28
C GLN A 176 -4.30 -12.91 22.03
N HIS A 177 -4.57 -11.96 22.92
CA HIS A 177 -3.55 -11.34 23.75
C HIS A 177 -4.07 -11.20 25.18
N GLN A 178 -3.40 -11.84 26.13
CA GLN A 178 -3.80 -11.85 27.56
C GLN A 178 -5.26 -12.27 27.78
N GLY A 179 -5.75 -13.23 26.99
CA GLY A 179 -7.12 -13.76 27.11
C GLY A 179 -8.19 -12.93 26.39
N GLU A 180 -7.82 -11.86 25.69
CA GLU A 180 -8.76 -11.01 24.96
C GLU A 180 -8.44 -10.93 23.46
N LYS A 181 -9.49 -10.78 22.64
CA LYS A 181 -9.35 -10.50 21.20
C LYS A 181 -8.78 -9.08 21.05
N ARG A 182 -7.66 -8.96 20.32
CA ARG A 182 -6.97 -7.70 20.04
C ARG A 182 -6.54 -7.64 18.58
N TYR A 183 -6.25 -6.44 18.09
CA TYR A 183 -5.64 -6.27 16.77
C TYR A 183 -4.26 -6.91 16.73
N ASN A 184 -4.01 -7.62 15.63
CA ASN A 184 -2.75 -8.30 15.42
C ASN A 184 -1.66 -7.29 15.01
N TYR A 185 -0.42 -7.75 14.92
CA TYR A 185 0.74 -6.94 14.58
C TYR A 185 1.54 -7.57 13.45
N ILE A 186 2.35 -6.75 12.79
CA ILE A 186 3.31 -7.19 11.76
C ILE A 186 4.30 -8.18 12.38
N GLN A 187 4.37 -9.38 11.82
CA GLN A 187 5.10 -10.50 12.41
C GLN A 187 6.61 -10.43 12.10
N PRO A 188 7.47 -11.10 12.90
CA PRO A 188 8.91 -11.15 12.65
C PRO A 188 9.30 -11.62 11.24
N SER A 189 8.53 -12.57 10.67
CA SER A 189 8.74 -13.05 9.30
C SER A 189 8.57 -11.94 8.25
N GLN A 190 7.63 -11.01 8.46
CA GLN A 190 7.40 -9.86 7.60
C GLN A 190 8.51 -8.81 7.74
N LEU A 191 9.04 -8.62 8.95
CA LEU A 191 10.21 -7.75 9.16
C LEU A 191 11.44 -8.28 8.42
N GLN A 192 11.68 -9.59 8.50
CA GLN A 192 12.79 -10.22 7.79
C GLN A 192 12.60 -10.16 6.27
N TRP A 193 11.38 -10.41 5.80
CA TRP A 193 11.02 -10.26 4.39
C TRP A 193 11.31 -8.83 3.90
N TYR A 194 10.86 -7.81 4.60
CA TYR A 194 11.11 -6.41 4.24
C TYR A 194 12.61 -6.08 4.18
N ARG A 195 13.40 -6.50 5.18
CA ARG A 195 14.86 -6.33 5.15
C ARG A 195 15.47 -6.97 3.91
N ASN A 196 15.01 -8.16 3.53
CA ASN A 196 15.51 -8.87 2.35
C ASN A 196 15.13 -8.14 1.06
N GLU A 197 13.90 -7.67 0.92
CA GLU A 197 13.46 -6.91 -0.26
C GLU A 197 14.21 -5.58 -0.41
N SER A 198 14.34 -4.82 0.69
CA SER A 198 15.08 -3.56 0.69
C SER A 198 16.56 -3.76 0.30
N LYS A 199 17.21 -4.78 0.86
CA LYS A 199 18.59 -5.15 0.48
C LYS A 199 18.68 -5.61 -0.97
N ARG A 200 17.74 -6.43 -1.44
CA ARG A 200 17.70 -6.91 -2.84
C ARG A 200 17.67 -5.75 -3.84
N PHE A 201 16.84 -4.73 -3.59
CA PHE A 201 16.81 -3.54 -4.46
C PHE A 201 18.08 -2.69 -4.35
N ARG A 202 18.64 -2.55 -3.14
CA ARG A 202 19.92 -1.85 -2.93
C ARG A 202 21.08 -2.53 -3.65
N GLU A 203 21.14 -3.86 -3.60
CA GLU A 203 22.19 -4.63 -4.29
C GLU A 203 22.02 -4.60 -5.81
N ALA A 204 20.78 -4.57 -6.29
CA ALA A 204 20.48 -4.43 -7.72
C ALA A 204 20.80 -3.04 -8.27
N ILE A 205 20.70 -1.99 -7.44
CA ILE A 205 20.98 -0.58 -7.82
C ILE A 205 21.85 0.11 -6.75
N PRO A 206 23.14 -0.25 -6.61
CA PRO A 206 23.99 0.19 -5.49
C PRO A 206 24.17 1.70 -5.36
N GLU A 207 24.09 2.42 -6.47
CA GLU A 207 24.33 3.86 -6.53
C GLU A 207 23.13 4.71 -6.05
N VAL A 208 21.95 4.10 -5.90
CA VAL A 208 20.71 4.84 -5.61
C VAL A 208 19.90 4.15 -4.51
N LEU A 209 19.70 4.86 -3.40
CA LEU A 209 18.66 4.49 -2.44
C LEU A 209 17.30 4.91 -3.00
N LEU A 210 16.52 3.94 -3.50
CA LEU A 210 15.20 4.23 -4.04
C LEU A 210 14.27 4.77 -2.94
N PRO A 211 13.58 5.91 -3.15
CA PRO A 211 12.55 6.36 -2.23
C PRO A 211 11.39 5.38 -2.21
N ALA A 212 10.89 5.07 -1.02
CA ALA A 212 9.82 4.10 -0.86
C ALA A 212 8.65 4.59 -0.01
N LEU A 213 7.46 4.11 -0.32
CA LEU A 213 6.27 4.25 0.52
C LEU A 213 5.81 2.88 1.00
N ALA A 214 5.21 2.80 2.18
CA ALA A 214 4.64 1.58 2.72
C ALA A 214 3.12 1.73 2.93
N PHE A 215 2.38 0.66 2.66
CA PHE A 215 0.92 0.59 2.78
C PHE A 215 0.52 -0.65 3.57
N PHE A 216 -0.31 -0.47 4.60
CA PHE A 216 -0.95 -1.55 5.35
C PHE A 216 -2.20 -1.01 6.05
N HIS A 217 -2.91 -1.83 6.80
CA HIS A 217 -4.22 -1.44 7.33
C HIS A 217 -4.18 -0.94 8.77
N ILE A 218 -3.72 -1.76 9.72
CA ILE A 218 -3.74 -1.43 11.16
C ILE A 218 -2.57 -0.49 11.49
N PRO A 219 -2.80 0.66 12.15
CA PRO A 219 -1.76 1.64 12.44
C PRO A 219 -0.72 1.08 13.42
N LEU A 220 0.51 1.59 13.30
CA LEU A 220 1.56 1.31 14.28
C LEU A 220 1.38 2.16 15.54
N PRO A 221 1.89 1.73 16.70
CA PRO A 221 1.89 2.54 17.92
C PRO A 221 2.52 3.94 17.75
N GLU A 222 3.47 4.08 16.82
CA GLU A 222 4.13 5.33 16.47
C GLU A 222 3.18 6.41 15.91
N TYR A 223 2.02 6.05 15.39
CA TYR A 223 1.00 7.04 14.97
C TYR A 223 0.57 7.92 16.14
N ARG A 224 0.37 7.32 17.33
CA ARG A 224 0.06 8.07 18.56
C ARG A 224 1.18 9.05 18.90
N GLN A 225 2.44 8.65 18.72
CA GLN A 225 3.60 9.51 18.98
C GLN A 225 3.66 10.69 17.99
N ALA A 226 3.42 10.42 16.71
CA ALA A 226 3.39 11.44 15.66
C ALA A 226 2.30 12.50 15.94
N TRP A 227 1.10 12.09 16.36
CA TRP A 227 0.03 13.03 16.74
C TRP A 227 0.39 13.86 17.98
N VAL A 228 0.84 13.20 19.05
CA VAL A 228 1.16 13.86 20.34
C VAL A 228 2.36 14.81 20.24
N SER A 229 3.22 14.65 19.23
CA SER A 229 4.30 15.61 18.95
C SER A 229 3.82 17.04 18.70
N GLY A 230 2.55 17.22 18.32
CA GLY A 230 1.94 18.52 18.02
C GLY A 230 2.22 19.05 16.61
N ASN A 231 2.99 18.33 15.80
CA ASN A 231 3.39 18.74 14.45
C ASN A 231 2.57 18.07 13.33
N ALA A 232 1.62 17.20 13.68
CA ALA A 232 0.76 16.53 12.71
C ALA A 232 -0.25 17.50 12.08
N LEU A 233 -0.52 17.31 10.79
CA LEU A 233 -1.52 18.05 10.02
C LEU A 233 -2.74 17.16 9.79
N GLY A 234 -3.93 17.70 9.97
CA GLY A 234 -5.19 16.98 9.79
C GLY A 234 -5.95 16.80 11.09
N VAL A 235 -6.69 15.71 11.17
CA VAL A 235 -7.70 15.48 12.19
C VAL A 235 -7.48 14.13 12.86
N SER A 236 -7.53 14.13 14.19
CA SER A 236 -7.70 12.92 15.00
C SER A 236 -8.96 13.05 15.84
N GLN A 237 -9.91 12.14 15.65
CA GLN A 237 -11.19 12.14 16.37
C GLN A 237 -11.53 10.82 17.06
N GLU A 238 -10.62 9.85 16.97
CA GLU A 238 -10.64 8.61 17.74
C GLU A 238 -9.23 8.23 18.19
N GLU A 239 -9.15 7.37 19.21
CA GLU A 239 -7.88 6.82 19.65
C GLU A 239 -7.27 5.97 18.55
N VAL A 240 -5.95 6.04 18.40
CA VAL A 240 -5.21 5.16 17.49
C VAL A 240 -5.47 3.72 17.91
N ALA A 241 -6.12 2.94 17.03
CA ALA A 241 -6.47 1.54 17.29
C ALA A 241 -5.32 0.61 16.87
N ASP A 242 -4.14 0.81 17.48
CA ASP A 242 -2.94 0.01 17.25
C ASP A 242 -3.01 -1.38 17.92
N SER A 243 -2.08 -2.25 17.54
CA SER A 243 -1.85 -3.49 18.27
C SER A 243 -1.20 -3.22 19.64
N PRO A 244 -1.56 -3.98 20.69
CA PRO A 244 -0.85 -3.89 21.98
C PRO A 244 0.61 -4.37 21.92
N VAL A 245 1.04 -4.95 20.79
CA VAL A 245 2.42 -5.40 20.56
C VAL A 245 3.05 -4.52 19.48
N ASN A 246 4.08 -3.77 19.85
CA ASN A 246 4.91 -3.10 18.85
C ASN A 246 5.85 -4.13 18.19
N SER A 247 5.69 -4.32 16.88
CA SER A 247 6.53 -5.23 16.09
C SER A 247 7.98 -4.76 15.96
N GLY A 248 8.23 -3.45 16.09
CA GLY A 248 9.50 -2.82 15.72
C GLY A 248 9.63 -2.50 14.23
N LEU A 249 8.56 -2.64 13.42
CA LEU A 249 8.59 -2.33 11.97
C LEU A 249 9.10 -0.91 11.71
N PHE A 250 8.67 0.07 12.49
CA PHE A 250 9.12 1.45 12.34
C PHE A 250 10.65 1.59 12.50
N ASP A 251 11.24 0.92 13.50
CA ASP A 251 12.69 0.90 13.68
C ASP A 251 13.41 0.18 12.53
N VAL A 252 12.82 -0.90 11.99
CA VAL A 252 13.35 -1.57 10.80
C VAL A 252 13.29 -0.66 9.57
N MET A 253 12.22 0.12 9.40
CA MET A 253 12.12 1.09 8.31
C MET A 253 13.19 2.17 8.43
N LYS A 254 13.49 2.63 9.65
CA LYS A 254 14.62 3.54 9.90
C LYS A 254 15.98 2.90 9.62
N GLU A 255 16.15 1.64 10.03
CA GLU A 255 17.36 0.84 9.77
C GLU A 255 17.63 0.71 8.26
N MET A 256 16.58 0.47 7.47
CA MET A 256 16.68 0.33 6.02
C MET A 256 16.76 1.69 5.30
N GLY A 257 16.08 2.73 5.78
CA GLY A 257 16.23 4.13 5.34
C GLY A 257 15.58 4.50 3.99
N ASP A 258 15.08 3.53 3.24
CA ASP A 258 14.38 3.73 1.96
C ASP A 258 12.95 4.28 2.14
N VAL A 259 12.21 3.80 3.14
CA VAL A 259 10.84 4.25 3.40
C VAL A 259 10.81 5.69 3.92
N MET A 260 10.03 6.54 3.26
CA MET A 260 9.81 7.94 3.63
C MET A 260 8.39 8.23 4.11
N GLY A 261 7.43 7.37 3.77
CA GLY A 261 6.03 7.54 4.19
C GLY A 261 5.33 6.19 4.38
N VAL A 262 4.48 6.11 5.38
CA VAL A 262 3.65 4.96 5.72
C VAL A 262 2.20 5.39 5.70
N PHE A 263 1.35 4.64 5.00
CA PHE A 263 -0.05 4.97 4.78
C PHE A 263 -0.96 3.84 5.28
N VAL A 264 -1.92 4.18 6.13
CA VAL A 264 -2.83 3.24 6.79
C VAL A 264 -4.30 3.62 6.67
N GLY A 265 -5.20 2.72 7.06
CA GLY A 265 -6.65 2.97 7.19
C GLY A 265 -7.09 2.74 8.63
N HIS A 266 -8.11 1.91 8.83
CA HIS A 266 -8.59 1.33 10.09
C HIS A 266 -9.32 2.29 11.03
N ASP A 267 -8.76 3.47 11.28
CA ASP A 267 -9.38 4.51 12.09
C ASP A 267 -10.16 5.47 11.17
N HIS A 268 -11.47 5.28 11.04
CA HIS A 268 -12.27 5.91 9.97
C HIS A 268 -12.48 7.42 10.12
N ILE A 269 -12.18 7.98 11.30
CA ILE A 269 -12.30 9.40 11.63
C ILE A 269 -10.97 10.02 12.07
N ASN A 270 -9.86 9.35 11.74
CA ASN A 270 -8.52 9.93 11.71
C ASN A 270 -8.08 10.13 10.24
N ASP A 271 -7.42 11.24 9.93
CA ASP A 271 -6.88 11.50 8.58
C ASP A 271 -5.55 12.25 8.59
N TYR A 272 -4.92 12.35 9.77
CA TYR A 272 -3.74 13.17 9.91
C TYR A 272 -2.53 12.53 9.26
N ILE A 273 -1.53 13.37 9.00
CA ILE A 273 -0.16 12.98 8.67
C ILE A 273 0.78 13.66 9.66
N GLY A 274 1.71 12.90 10.22
CA GLY A 274 2.74 13.43 11.12
C GLY A 274 4.11 12.83 10.81
N GLU A 275 5.15 13.64 10.98
CA GLU A 275 6.54 13.21 10.82
C GLU A 275 7.08 12.67 12.14
N LEU A 276 7.74 11.52 12.08
CA LEU A 276 8.49 10.96 13.19
C LEU A 276 9.82 10.38 12.68
N ASN A 277 10.93 10.93 13.15
CA ASN A 277 12.30 10.44 12.88
C ASN A 277 12.63 10.17 11.39
N GLY A 278 12.21 11.04 10.49
CA GLY A 278 12.43 11.01 9.04
C GLY A 278 11.39 10.23 8.24
N ILE A 279 10.32 9.74 8.87
CA ILE A 279 9.25 8.96 8.25
C ILE A 279 7.90 9.63 8.54
N TYR A 280 7.11 9.88 7.51
CA TYR A 280 5.75 10.36 7.65
C TYR A 280 4.78 9.19 7.89
N LEU A 281 3.91 9.33 8.88
CA LEU A 281 2.85 8.39 9.22
C LEU A 281 1.51 9.04 8.89
N ALA A 282 0.75 8.47 7.96
CA ALA A 282 -0.43 9.11 7.37
C ALA A 282 -1.64 8.18 7.33
N TYR A 283 -2.77 8.63 7.87
CA TYR A 283 -4.05 7.96 7.69
C TYR A 283 -4.67 8.30 6.34
N GLY A 284 -5.27 7.32 5.67
CA GLY A 284 -6.21 7.57 4.59
C GLY A 284 -7.49 8.20 5.12
N ARG A 285 -8.18 9.00 4.30
CA ARG A 285 -9.53 9.44 4.63
C ARG A 285 -10.49 8.26 4.41
N GLY A 286 -11.31 7.95 5.41
CA GLY A 286 -12.35 6.92 5.30
C GLY A 286 -13.24 7.16 4.07
N THR A 287 -13.30 6.16 3.19
CA THR A 287 -14.01 6.23 1.91
C THR A 287 -15.42 5.64 1.99
N GLY A 288 -15.59 4.56 2.76
CA GLY A 288 -16.83 3.78 2.80
C GLY A 288 -17.98 4.45 3.55
N TYR A 289 -19.21 4.29 3.04
CA TYR A 289 -20.43 4.65 3.77
C TYR A 289 -21.05 3.46 4.52
N SER A 290 -20.65 2.23 4.22
CA SER A 290 -21.16 0.99 4.84
C SER A 290 -20.50 0.68 6.19
N THR A 291 -19.94 1.71 6.83
CA THR A 291 -19.20 1.65 8.09
C THR A 291 -19.41 2.93 8.89
N TYR A 292 -18.92 2.96 10.13
CA TYR A 292 -19.06 4.13 11.00
C TYR A 292 -18.30 5.34 10.46
N GLY A 293 -18.76 6.53 10.84
CA GLY A 293 -18.18 7.82 10.50
C GLY A 293 -18.70 8.86 11.48
N LYS A 294 -18.51 10.15 11.19
CA LYS A 294 -18.96 11.22 12.07
C LYS A 294 -19.55 12.39 11.30
N ASP A 295 -20.63 12.96 11.84
CA ASP A 295 -21.23 14.18 11.31
C ASP A 295 -20.20 15.32 11.30
N GLY A 296 -20.16 16.07 10.20
CA GLY A 296 -19.16 17.13 9.99
C GLY A 296 -17.78 16.62 9.56
N PHE A 297 -17.60 15.30 9.39
CA PHE A 297 -16.38 14.70 8.87
C PHE A 297 -16.67 13.98 7.54
N PRO A 298 -16.58 14.70 6.40
CA PRO A 298 -16.95 14.13 5.09
C PRO A 298 -16.04 12.96 4.71
N ARG A 299 -16.59 12.01 3.95
CA ARG A 299 -15.83 10.90 3.35
C ARG A 299 -14.92 11.44 2.25
N GLY A 300 -13.93 10.65 1.87
CA GLY A 300 -13.02 11.04 0.80
C GLY A 300 -11.98 9.98 0.51
N ALA A 301 -10.87 10.44 -0.04
CA ALA A 301 -9.68 9.66 -0.30
C ALA A 301 -8.44 10.50 0.02
N ARG A 302 -7.32 9.83 0.27
CA ARG A 302 -6.01 10.48 0.27
C ARG A 302 -5.40 10.36 -1.12
N VAL A 303 -4.76 11.44 -1.57
CA VAL A 303 -3.99 11.46 -2.82
C VAL A 303 -2.53 11.65 -2.46
N ILE A 304 -1.65 10.91 -3.11
CA ILE A 304 -0.21 10.88 -2.87
C ILE A 304 0.48 11.07 -4.21
N GLU A 305 1.39 12.04 -4.31
CA GLU A 305 2.13 12.34 -5.53
C GLU A 305 3.62 12.20 -5.27
N LEU A 306 4.23 11.15 -5.82
CA LEU A 306 5.67 10.94 -5.82
C LEU A 306 6.34 11.85 -6.87
N LEU A 307 7.57 12.26 -6.58
CA LEU A 307 8.36 13.12 -7.47
C LEU A 307 9.63 12.38 -7.90
N GLU A 308 9.75 12.11 -9.20
CA GLU A 308 10.89 11.38 -9.77
C GLU A 308 12.22 12.09 -9.45
N GLY A 309 13.23 11.32 -9.06
CA GLY A 309 14.56 11.83 -8.72
C GLY A 309 14.63 12.60 -7.40
N LYS A 310 13.53 12.65 -6.63
CA LYS A 310 13.49 13.28 -5.31
C LYS A 310 12.99 12.30 -4.26
N ARG A 311 13.64 12.26 -3.09
CA ARG A 311 13.13 11.54 -1.91
C ARG A 311 12.05 12.38 -1.21
N GLN A 312 10.98 12.67 -1.93
CA GLN A 312 9.89 13.55 -1.51
C GLN A 312 8.57 13.07 -2.13
N PHE A 313 7.48 13.38 -1.45
CA PHE A 313 6.12 13.24 -1.98
C PHE A 313 5.25 14.41 -1.51
N ARG A 314 4.13 14.62 -2.17
CA ARG A 314 3.05 15.52 -1.73
C ARG A 314 1.83 14.69 -1.39
N THR A 315 1.01 15.16 -0.46
CA THR A 315 -0.29 14.54 -0.21
C THR A 315 -1.36 15.55 0.16
N TRP A 316 -2.59 15.21 -0.16
CA TRP A 316 -3.80 15.96 0.17
C TRP A 316 -4.98 15.00 0.31
N LEU A 317 -6.06 15.50 0.86
CA LEU A 317 -7.35 14.80 0.89
C LEU A 317 -8.22 15.34 -0.24
N ARG A 318 -8.89 14.43 -0.96
CA ARG A 318 -10.01 14.76 -1.86
C ARG A 318 -11.29 14.31 -1.19
N LEU A 319 -12.13 15.26 -0.80
CA LEU A 319 -13.35 15.01 -0.05
C LEU A 319 -14.57 14.88 -0.95
N GLU A 320 -15.62 14.27 -0.43
CA GLU A 320 -16.97 14.36 -0.98
C GLU A 320 -17.32 15.84 -1.22
N GLY A 321 -17.90 16.14 -2.39
CA GLY A 321 -18.17 17.50 -2.83
C GLY A 321 -16.98 18.18 -3.52
N GLY A 322 -15.84 17.49 -3.65
CA GLY A 322 -14.70 17.94 -4.45
C GLY A 322 -13.72 18.87 -3.73
N ALA A 323 -13.89 19.11 -2.43
CA ALA A 323 -12.93 19.91 -1.67
C ALA A 323 -11.55 19.23 -1.61
N GLN A 324 -10.50 20.05 -1.66
CA GLN A 324 -9.11 19.63 -1.55
C GLN A 324 -8.50 20.19 -0.26
N GLU A 325 -7.94 19.32 0.57
CA GLU A 325 -7.26 19.71 1.81
C GLU A 325 -5.78 19.31 1.75
N MET A 326 -4.90 20.28 1.55
CA MET A 326 -3.46 20.03 1.46
C MET A 326 -2.90 19.62 2.82
N GLN A 327 -2.11 18.55 2.84
CA GLN A 327 -1.40 18.06 4.02
C GLN A 327 0.05 17.75 3.60
N LEU A 328 0.81 18.81 3.30
CA LEU A 328 2.14 18.66 2.72
C LEU A 328 3.15 18.18 3.76
N PRO A 329 3.91 17.09 3.47
CA PRO A 329 5.07 16.65 4.24
C PRO A 329 6.18 17.72 4.29
#